data_AF-A0AAF3EH92-F1
#
_entry.id   AF-A0AAF3EH92-F1
#
_cell.length_a   1.000
_cell.length_b   1.000
_cell.length_c   1.000
_cell.angle_alpha   90.00
_cell.angle_beta   90.00
_cell.angle_gamma   90.00
#
_symmetry.space_group_name_H-M   'P 1'
#
loop_
_entity.id
_entity.type
_entity.pdbx_description
1 polymer ?
#
loop_
_entity_poly.entity_id
_entity_poly.type
_entity_poly.pdbx_seq_one_letter_code
_entity_poly.pdbx_strand_id
1 'polypeptide(L)'
;MLPIYCFVAGFYLILISYQLFAIISVLYAIRRGRLYSEKSPIYIISTSNLFTDFVMLSLHLIYFVPSLFFQTYFFSKGVDDQVVIFFSSIFMVLWYQSTLSQVLMAINRVTVMCFSRFSVFTRKGTLFFTIGIYPIALTLAVFSQYIFPCCRLTFDYNVYSYRYVEKAGILNYPNTYFDLPLNTTSTIVCVVCYSWIVRWLYVFNSKISTECSQKKRNMEIKYAKQFFFISVFYMNGWTSFRYLPVLIGNNNLYLYSFCSLNALLCFGANGLVYYHTNSEVRAILRKDPRSSDAQSSSHGLNIYSQEIPKQQENSKKQSGESSIKF
;
A
#
# COMPACT_ATOMS: atom_id res chain seq x y z
N MET A 1 1.17 34.58 15.62
CA MET A 1 0.55 33.27 15.31
C MET A 1 0.10 33.13 13.85
N LEU A 2 -0.35 34.21 13.18
CA LEU A 2 -0.66 34.24 11.72
C LEU A 2 0.31 33.50 10.77
N PRO A 3 1.65 33.66 10.89
CA PRO A 3 2.58 33.07 9.92
C PRO A 3 2.76 31.56 10.07
N ILE A 4 2.53 31.00 11.27
CA ILE A 4 2.89 29.61 11.57
C ILE A 4 1.91 28.64 10.90
N TYR A 5 0.60 28.89 10.98
CA TYR A 5 -0.39 27.99 10.37
C TYR A 5 -0.40 28.07 8.85
N CYS A 6 -0.19 29.25 8.26
CA CYS A 6 -0.02 29.39 6.81
C CYS A 6 1.22 28.62 6.32
N PHE A 7 2.31 28.67 7.08
CA PHE A 7 3.51 27.90 6.77
C PHE A 7 3.27 26.39 6.86
N VAL A 8 2.64 25.90 7.94
CA VAL A 8 2.30 24.48 8.11
C VAL A 8 1.34 24.00 7.01
N ALA A 9 0.28 24.76 6.73
CA ALA A 9 -0.70 24.43 5.70
C ALA A 9 -0.07 24.44 4.30
N GLY A 10 0.77 25.43 3.98
CA GLY A 10 1.50 25.51 2.72
C GLY A 10 2.49 24.34 2.55
N PHE A 11 3.19 23.97 3.61
CA PHE A 11 4.07 22.81 3.62
C PHE A 11 3.28 21.50 3.37
N TYR A 12 2.14 21.32 4.04
CA TYR A 12 1.28 20.15 3.81
C TYR A 12 0.73 20.11 2.39
N LEU A 13 0.33 21.26 1.83
CA LEU A 13 -0.13 21.34 0.46
C LEU A 13 0.92 20.82 -0.51
N ILE A 14 2.16 21.33 -0.42
CA ILE A 14 3.28 20.91 -1.28
C ILE A 14 3.56 19.41 -1.10
N LEU A 15 3.63 18.94 0.15
CA LEU A 15 3.92 17.54 0.47
C LEU A 15 2.85 16.61 -0.10
N ILE A 16 1.58 16.90 0.15
CA ILE A 16 0.44 16.09 -0.31
C ILE A 16 0.37 16.10 -1.84
N SER A 17 0.54 17.26 -2.48
CA SER A 17 0.56 17.35 -3.95
C SER A 17 1.66 16.48 -4.56
N TYR A 18 2.86 16.48 -3.98
CA TYR A 18 3.96 15.64 -4.44
C TYR A 18 3.68 14.14 -4.24
N GLN A 19 3.12 13.76 -3.10
CA GLN A 19 2.74 12.38 -2.80
C GLN A 19 1.64 11.87 -3.74
N LEU A 20 0.60 12.67 -3.98
CA LEU A 20 -0.47 12.35 -4.93
C LEU A 20 0.07 12.18 -6.35
N PHE A 21 0.96 13.09 -6.78
CA PHE A 21 1.63 12.96 -8.07
C PHE A 21 2.40 11.64 -8.20
N ALA A 22 3.16 11.26 -7.16
CA ALA A 22 3.88 10.00 -7.13
C ALA A 22 2.93 8.79 -7.21
N ILE A 23 1.85 8.78 -6.42
CA ILE A 23 0.85 7.70 -6.43
C ILE A 23 0.19 7.57 -7.80
N ILE A 24 -0.29 8.68 -8.38
CA ILE A 24 -0.92 8.69 -9.71
C ILE A 24 0.05 8.17 -10.77
N SER A 25 1.30 8.61 -10.73
CA SER A 25 2.34 8.14 -11.65
C SER A 25 2.59 6.64 -11.53
N VAL A 26 2.66 6.11 -10.31
CA VAL A 26 2.83 4.67 -10.06
C VAL A 26 1.62 3.88 -10.57
N LEU A 27 0.39 4.32 -10.26
CA LEU A 27 -0.84 3.67 -10.73
C LEU A 27 -0.93 3.68 -12.26
N TYR A 28 -0.57 4.79 -12.90
CA TYR A 28 -0.47 4.90 -14.34
C TYR A 28 0.53 3.89 -14.92
N ALA A 29 1.72 3.79 -14.33
CA ALA A 29 2.74 2.84 -14.77
C ALA A 29 2.30 1.37 -14.61
N ILE A 30 1.65 1.03 -13.49
CA ILE A 30 1.13 -0.32 -13.25
C ILE A 30 0.06 -0.68 -14.31
N ARG A 31 -0.84 0.25 -14.62
CA ARG A 31 -1.86 0.08 -15.65
C ARG A 31 -1.24 -0.05 -17.04
N ARG A 32 -0.35 0.86 -17.42
CA ARG A 32 0.30 0.89 -18.74
C ARG A 32 1.18 -0.34 -18.97
N GLY A 33 1.96 -0.75 -17.98
CA GLY A 33 2.86 -1.90 -18.06
C GLY A 33 2.19 -3.26 -17.88
N ARG A 34 0.85 -3.32 -17.75
CA ARG A 34 0.09 -4.57 -17.49
C ARG A 34 0.68 -5.44 -16.39
N LEU A 35 1.26 -4.81 -15.35
CA LEU A 35 2.01 -5.51 -14.29
C LEU A 35 1.11 -6.47 -13.49
N TYR A 36 -0.21 -6.31 -13.52
CA TYR A 36 -1.20 -7.24 -12.95
C TYR A 36 -1.28 -8.60 -13.66
N SER A 37 -1.02 -8.63 -14.97
CA SER A 37 -1.24 -9.81 -15.81
C SER A 37 0.01 -10.68 -15.91
N GLU A 38 1.17 -10.06 -15.93
CA GLU A 38 2.45 -10.74 -16.16
C GLU A 38 3.28 -10.94 -14.89
N LYS A 39 3.01 -10.20 -13.80
CA LYS A 39 3.89 -10.18 -12.61
C LYS A 39 3.20 -10.40 -11.27
N SER A 40 4.05 -10.80 -10.33
CA SER A 40 3.84 -11.33 -8.98
C SER A 40 2.67 -10.69 -8.19
N PRO A 41 1.95 -11.46 -7.33
CA PRO A 41 0.78 -11.01 -6.54
C PRO A 41 0.98 -9.73 -5.70
N ILE A 42 2.23 -9.32 -5.53
CA ILE A 42 2.69 -8.06 -4.93
C ILE A 42 1.90 -6.87 -5.42
N TYR A 43 1.76 -6.70 -6.74
CA TYR A 43 1.15 -5.50 -7.32
C TYR A 43 -0.34 -5.40 -7.01
N ILE A 44 -1.01 -6.50 -6.65
CA ILE A 44 -2.41 -6.47 -6.18
C ILE A 44 -2.48 -5.77 -4.83
N ILE A 45 -1.68 -6.22 -3.86
CA ILE A 45 -1.66 -5.64 -2.51
C ILE A 45 -1.19 -4.18 -2.59
N SER A 46 -0.13 -3.91 -3.34
CA SER A 46 0.41 -2.55 -3.50
C SER A 46 -0.59 -1.59 -4.11
N THR A 47 -1.38 -2.04 -5.10
CA THR A 47 -2.41 -1.20 -5.72
C THR A 47 -3.51 -0.85 -4.73
N SER A 48 -3.98 -1.83 -3.94
CA SER A 48 -4.97 -1.58 -2.90
C SER A 48 -4.48 -0.54 -1.90
N ASN A 49 -3.22 -0.63 -1.47
CA ASN A 49 -2.62 0.36 -0.57
C ASN A 49 -2.46 1.73 -1.22
N LEU A 50 -1.98 1.80 -2.47
CA LEU A 50 -1.87 3.06 -3.21
C LEU A 50 -3.22 3.75 -3.39
N PHE A 51 -4.30 2.98 -3.59
CA PHE A 51 -5.65 3.52 -3.66
C PHE A 51 -6.11 4.05 -2.29
N THR A 52 -5.89 3.30 -1.22
CA THR A 52 -6.17 3.73 0.15
C THR A 52 -5.45 5.04 0.49
N ASP A 53 -4.14 5.11 0.20
CA ASP A 53 -3.31 6.28 0.41
C ASP A 53 -3.79 7.48 -0.42
N PHE A 54 -4.19 7.25 -1.67
CA PHE A 54 -4.76 8.29 -2.54
C PHE A 54 -6.00 8.92 -1.91
N VAL A 55 -6.93 8.10 -1.41
CA VAL A 55 -8.16 8.60 -0.79
C VAL A 55 -7.86 9.33 0.52
N MET A 56 -6.98 8.78 1.37
CA MET A 56 -6.56 9.46 2.60
C MET A 56 -5.93 10.82 2.32
N LEU A 57 -4.97 10.90 1.40
CA LEU A 57 -4.30 12.16 1.05
C LEU A 57 -5.27 13.16 0.40
N SER A 58 -6.24 12.68 -0.38
CA SER A 58 -7.30 13.52 -0.94
C SER A 58 -8.20 14.12 0.16
N LEU A 59 -8.56 13.35 1.18
CA LEU A 59 -9.30 13.89 2.34
C LEU A 59 -8.50 14.98 3.06
N HIS A 60 -7.19 14.81 3.21
CA HIS A 60 -6.34 15.84 3.82
C HIS A 60 -6.28 17.10 2.96
N LEU A 61 -6.13 16.93 1.64
CA LEU A 61 -6.06 18.04 0.70
C LEU A 61 -7.37 18.84 0.63
N ILE A 62 -8.52 18.16 0.63
CA ILE A 62 -9.83 18.78 0.41
C ILE A 62 -10.41 19.35 1.70
N TYR A 63 -10.17 18.70 2.85
CA TYR A 63 -10.80 19.08 4.12
C TYR A 63 -9.80 19.61 5.14
N PHE A 64 -8.73 18.87 5.43
CA PHE A 64 -7.84 19.22 6.54
C PHE A 64 -6.96 20.45 6.26
N VAL A 65 -6.26 20.49 5.12
CA VAL A 65 -5.38 21.60 4.74
C VAL A 65 -6.15 22.92 4.64
N PRO A 66 -7.32 22.97 3.98
CA PRO A 66 -8.11 24.19 3.97
C PRO A 66 -8.55 24.59 5.38
N SER A 67 -8.90 23.64 6.26
CA SER A 67 -9.35 23.95 7.62
C SER A 67 -8.20 24.57 8.45
N LEU A 68 -6.97 24.11 8.21
CA LEU A 68 -5.76 24.72 8.77
C LEU A 68 -5.47 26.11 8.19
N PHE A 69 -5.74 26.34 6.91
CA PHE A 69 -5.47 27.63 6.28
C PHE A 69 -6.44 28.71 6.77
N PHE A 70 -7.74 28.40 6.79
CA PHE A 70 -8.79 29.33 7.21
C PHE A 70 -8.96 29.41 8.73
N GLN A 71 -8.35 28.48 9.49
CA GLN A 71 -8.48 28.39 10.95
C GLN A 71 -9.95 28.34 11.40
N THR A 72 -10.79 27.68 10.62
CA THR A 72 -12.22 27.54 10.86
C THR A 72 -12.69 26.15 10.47
N TYR A 73 -13.77 25.69 11.11
CA TYR A 73 -14.50 24.56 10.59
C TYR A 73 -15.30 25.02 9.37
N PHE A 74 -15.15 24.33 8.24
CA PHE A 74 -15.95 24.62 7.04
C PHE A 74 -17.46 24.45 7.25
N PHE A 75 -17.85 23.60 8.20
CA PHE A 75 -19.24 23.26 8.47
C PHE A 75 -19.68 23.84 9.80
N SER A 76 -20.90 24.37 9.85
CA SER A 76 -21.42 25.16 10.97
C SER A 76 -21.50 24.40 12.30
N LYS A 77 -21.62 23.07 12.28
CA LYS A 77 -21.62 22.23 13.49
C LYS A 77 -20.22 21.79 13.92
N GLY A 78 -19.18 22.30 13.27
CA GLY A 78 -17.79 22.02 13.59
C GLY A 78 -17.47 20.53 13.53
N VAL A 79 -16.85 20.04 14.59
CA VAL A 79 -16.48 18.62 14.72
C VAL A 79 -17.72 17.70 14.70
N ASP A 80 -18.86 18.15 15.22
CA ASP A 80 -20.13 17.41 15.30
C ASP A 80 -20.97 17.45 14.02
N ASP A 81 -20.44 18.04 12.95
CA ASP A 81 -21.09 18.00 11.65
C ASP A 81 -21.02 16.61 11.01
N GLN A 82 -22.13 16.16 10.42
CA GLN A 82 -22.27 14.84 9.81
C GLN A 82 -21.25 14.59 8.69
N VAL A 83 -20.89 15.63 7.93
CA VAL A 83 -19.87 15.51 6.87
C VAL A 83 -18.49 15.23 7.47
N VAL A 84 -18.18 15.88 8.59
CA VAL A 84 -16.91 15.67 9.31
C VAL A 84 -16.86 14.28 9.95
N ILE A 85 -17.98 13.80 10.50
CA ILE A 85 -18.09 12.43 11.01
C ILE A 85 -17.88 11.42 9.87
N PHE A 86 -18.49 11.67 8.71
CA PHE A 86 -18.35 10.82 7.54
C PHE A 86 -16.91 10.76 7.01
N PHE A 87 -16.23 11.91 6.86
CA PHE A 87 -14.82 11.95 6.46
C PHE A 87 -13.91 11.26 7.49
N SER A 88 -14.17 11.47 8.78
CA SER A 88 -13.44 10.79 9.86
C SER A 88 -13.66 9.27 9.83
N SER A 89 -14.86 8.82 9.46
CA SER A 89 -15.19 7.40 9.32
C SER A 89 -14.49 6.78 8.13
N ILE A 90 -14.48 7.43 6.97
CA ILE A 90 -13.71 6.97 5.80
C ILE A 90 -12.24 6.85 6.18
N PHE A 91 -11.69 7.87 6.84
CA PHE A 91 -10.31 7.84 7.30
C PHE A 91 -10.02 6.61 8.19
N MET A 92 -10.88 6.30 9.16
CA MET A 92 -10.70 5.12 10.02
C MET A 92 -10.79 3.80 9.28
N VAL A 93 -11.75 3.64 8.36
CA VAL A 93 -11.85 2.44 7.52
C VAL A 93 -10.54 2.22 6.76
N LEU A 94 -10.05 3.29 6.14
CA LEU A 94 -8.81 3.26 5.38
C LEU A 94 -7.59 3.00 6.28
N TRP A 95 -7.56 3.54 7.50
CA TRP A 95 -6.48 3.35 8.46
C TRP A 95 -6.36 1.89 8.89
N TYR A 96 -7.49 1.27 9.23
CA TYR A 96 -7.54 -0.15 9.57
C TYR A 96 -7.21 -1.03 8.37
N GLN A 97 -7.69 -0.68 7.18
CA GLN A 97 -7.36 -1.39 5.94
C GLN A 97 -5.85 -1.36 5.68
N SER A 98 -5.21 -0.20 5.81
CA SER A 98 -3.76 -0.03 5.61
C SER A 98 -2.96 -0.84 6.63
N THR A 99 -3.37 -0.78 7.90
CA THR A 99 -2.76 -1.55 8.99
C THR A 99 -2.80 -3.06 8.75
N LEU A 100 -3.98 -3.59 8.39
CA LEU A 100 -4.15 -5.03 8.09
C LEU A 100 -3.39 -5.44 6.82
N SER A 101 -3.39 -4.59 5.79
CA SER A 101 -2.65 -4.84 4.56
C SER A 101 -1.14 -4.86 4.78
N GLN A 102 -0.63 -4.08 5.73
CA GLN A 102 0.78 -4.14 6.11
C GLN A 102 1.19 -5.48 6.72
N VAL A 103 0.34 -6.03 7.60
CA VAL A 103 0.51 -7.39 8.14
C VAL A 103 0.51 -8.41 7.00
N LEU A 104 -0.45 -8.31 6.09
CA LEU A 104 -0.54 -9.20 4.92
C LEU A 104 0.72 -9.12 4.05
N MET A 105 1.24 -7.92 3.79
CA MET A 105 2.48 -7.72 3.02
C MET A 105 3.68 -8.40 3.70
N ALA A 106 3.85 -8.22 5.02
CA ALA A 106 4.94 -8.81 5.78
C ALA A 106 4.89 -10.36 5.74
N ILE A 107 3.71 -10.94 5.99
CA ILE A 107 3.51 -12.40 5.93
C ILE A 107 3.75 -12.93 4.52
N ASN A 108 3.24 -12.24 3.50
CA ASN A 108 3.47 -12.61 2.11
C ASN A 108 4.98 -12.64 1.78
N ARG A 109 5.75 -11.63 2.23
CA ARG A 109 7.21 -11.59 1.99
C ARG A 109 7.91 -12.79 2.64
N VAL A 110 7.63 -13.07 3.90
CA VAL A 110 8.23 -14.21 4.61
C VAL A 110 7.87 -15.53 3.94
N THR A 111 6.60 -15.71 3.56
CA THR A 111 6.09 -16.95 2.93
C THR A 111 6.77 -17.23 1.59
N VAL A 112 6.89 -16.19 0.77
CA VAL A 112 7.50 -16.30 -0.56
C VAL A 112 9.03 -16.44 -0.48
N MET A 113 9.70 -15.66 0.39
CA MET A 113 11.17 -15.64 0.45
C MET A 113 11.77 -16.74 1.31
N CYS A 114 11.25 -16.94 2.52
CA CYS A 114 11.86 -17.84 3.50
C CYS A 114 11.34 -19.27 3.36
N PHE A 115 10.04 -19.43 3.08
CA PHE A 115 9.41 -20.75 2.96
C PHE A 115 9.30 -21.24 1.52
N SER A 116 9.54 -20.39 0.51
CA SER A 116 9.39 -20.72 -0.92
C SER A 116 8.02 -21.34 -1.27
N ARG A 117 6.97 -21.05 -0.48
CA ARG A 117 5.61 -21.59 -0.63
C ARG A 117 4.75 -20.66 -1.48
N PHE A 118 5.00 -20.63 -2.79
CA PHE A 118 4.24 -19.82 -3.75
C PHE A 118 2.76 -20.25 -3.88
N SER A 119 2.39 -21.44 -3.41
CA SER A 119 1.03 -21.98 -3.48
C SER A 119 0.02 -21.27 -2.56
N VAL A 120 0.48 -20.66 -1.46
CA VAL A 120 -0.40 -19.93 -0.52
C VAL A 120 -0.79 -18.57 -1.11
N PHE A 121 0.18 -17.87 -1.70
CA PHE A 121 -0.03 -16.54 -2.30
C PHE A 121 -0.09 -16.63 -3.82
N THR A 122 -1.10 -17.33 -4.34
CA THR A 122 -1.46 -17.22 -5.76
C THR A 122 -2.16 -15.89 -6.04
N ARG A 123 -2.32 -15.52 -7.32
CA ARG A 123 -3.07 -14.32 -7.71
C ARG A 123 -4.49 -14.30 -7.14
N LYS A 124 -5.20 -15.44 -7.21
CA LYS A 124 -6.56 -15.60 -6.68
C LYS A 124 -6.58 -15.51 -5.15
N GLY A 125 -5.65 -16.21 -4.47
CA GLY A 125 -5.56 -16.14 -3.00
C GLY A 125 -5.23 -14.75 -2.49
N THR A 126 -4.27 -14.06 -3.13
CA THR A 126 -3.88 -12.70 -2.75
C THR A 126 -5.02 -11.71 -2.96
N LEU A 127 -5.76 -11.83 -4.07
CA LEU A 127 -6.95 -11.03 -4.32
C LEU A 127 -8.02 -11.29 -3.25
N PHE A 128 -8.26 -12.55 -2.90
CA PHE A 128 -9.20 -12.94 -1.83
C PHE A 128 -8.83 -12.30 -0.48
N PHE A 129 -7.58 -12.42 -0.05
CA PHE A 129 -7.12 -11.78 1.20
C PHE A 129 -7.24 -10.25 1.15
N THR A 130 -6.82 -9.63 0.04
CA THR A 130 -6.85 -8.16 -0.11
C THR A 130 -8.29 -7.63 -0.05
N ILE A 131 -9.22 -8.28 -0.76
CA ILE A 131 -10.64 -7.92 -0.73
C ILE A 131 -11.23 -8.20 0.66
N GLY A 132 -10.87 -9.32 1.29
CA GLY A 132 -11.36 -9.70 2.63
C GLY A 132 -10.95 -8.76 3.75
N ILE A 133 -9.89 -7.95 3.57
CA ILE A 133 -9.49 -6.94 4.56
C ILE A 133 -10.49 -5.78 4.64
N TYR A 134 -11.10 -5.37 3.52
CA TYR A 134 -12.04 -4.24 3.49
C TYR A 134 -13.25 -4.41 4.41
N PRO A 135 -14.00 -5.54 4.40
CA PRO A 135 -15.12 -5.71 5.33
C PRO A 135 -14.65 -5.77 6.79
N ILE A 136 -13.50 -6.38 7.09
CA ILE A 136 -12.93 -6.39 8.45
C ILE A 136 -12.64 -4.95 8.91
N ALA A 137 -11.96 -4.17 8.07
CA ALA A 137 -11.64 -2.78 8.34
C ALA A 137 -12.90 -1.91 8.52
N LEU A 138 -13.94 -2.16 7.70
CA LEU A 138 -15.24 -1.50 7.83
C LEU A 138 -15.90 -1.83 9.16
N THR A 139 -15.94 -3.11 9.55
CA THR A 139 -16.48 -3.53 10.84
C THR A 139 -15.75 -2.83 11.97
N LEU A 140 -14.41 -2.88 12.01
CA LEU A 140 -13.62 -2.21 13.05
C LEU A 140 -13.91 -0.70 13.11
N ALA A 141 -14.03 -0.03 11.96
CA ALA A 141 -14.37 1.39 11.89
C ALA A 141 -15.78 1.68 12.40
N VAL A 142 -16.77 0.87 12.06
CA VAL A 142 -18.15 1.04 12.54
C VAL A 142 -18.20 0.90 14.06
N PHE A 143 -17.53 -0.12 14.60
CA PHE A 143 -17.42 -0.31 16.04
C PHE A 143 -16.74 0.89 16.73
N SER A 144 -15.60 1.31 16.19
CA SER A 144 -14.79 2.42 16.69
C SER A 144 -15.49 3.79 16.63
N GLN A 145 -16.28 4.07 15.58
CA GLN A 145 -16.86 5.40 15.33
C GLN A 145 -18.31 5.55 15.79
N TYR A 146 -19.11 4.48 15.79
CA TYR A 146 -20.57 4.57 16.00
C TYR A 146 -21.11 3.73 17.16
N ILE A 147 -20.54 2.56 17.45
CA ILE A 147 -21.13 1.62 18.42
C ILE A 147 -20.65 1.90 19.85
N PHE A 148 -19.34 2.09 20.06
CA PHE A 148 -18.84 2.26 21.43
C PHE A 148 -19.16 3.64 22.02
N PRO A 149 -19.52 3.72 23.32
CA PRO A 149 -20.15 4.88 23.93
C PRO A 149 -19.25 6.11 24.15
N CYS A 150 -17.98 6.08 23.75
CA CYS A 150 -17.15 7.29 23.71
C CYS A 150 -16.10 7.24 22.61
N CYS A 151 -15.83 8.46 22.13
CA CYS A 151 -14.54 8.93 21.61
C CYS A 151 -14.27 8.54 20.16
N ARG A 152 -14.86 9.29 19.23
CA ARG A 152 -14.53 9.22 17.81
C ARG A 152 -13.24 9.98 17.51
N LEU A 153 -12.37 9.39 16.69
CA LEU A 153 -11.21 10.09 16.14
C LEU A 153 -11.69 11.03 15.04
N THR A 154 -11.27 12.29 15.07
CA THR A 154 -11.64 13.30 14.08
C THR A 154 -10.49 14.27 13.81
N PHE A 155 -10.54 14.92 12.65
CA PHE A 155 -9.63 16.00 12.31
C PHE A 155 -9.98 17.26 13.07
N ASP A 156 -8.99 17.90 13.69
CA ASP A 156 -9.20 19.18 14.33
C ASP A 156 -8.04 20.15 14.04
N TYR A 157 -8.37 21.26 13.40
CA TYR A 157 -7.41 22.30 13.06
C TYR A 157 -6.86 22.99 14.31
N ASN A 158 -7.60 23.01 15.43
CA ASN A 158 -7.17 23.66 16.68
C ASN A 158 -5.91 23.01 17.28
N VAL A 159 -5.78 21.70 17.12
CA VAL A 159 -4.60 20.93 17.56
C VAL A 159 -3.67 20.61 16.40
N TYR A 160 -3.91 21.18 15.21
CA TYR A 160 -3.11 20.92 14.01
C TYR A 160 -2.98 19.42 13.67
N SER A 161 -3.93 18.60 14.16
CA SER A 161 -3.87 17.15 14.11
C SER A 161 -5.20 16.47 14.40
N TYR A 162 -5.17 15.18 14.68
CA TYR A 162 -6.31 14.37 15.04
C TYR A 162 -6.50 14.43 16.54
N ARG A 163 -7.75 14.43 16.96
CA ARG A 163 -8.10 14.23 18.37
C ARG A 163 -9.24 13.25 18.50
N TYR A 164 -9.28 12.57 19.63
CA TYR A 164 -10.48 11.88 20.06
C TYR A 164 -11.43 12.90 20.69
N VAL A 165 -12.71 12.86 20.30
CA VAL A 165 -13.75 13.67 20.95
C VAL A 165 -14.12 12.98 22.27
N GLU A 166 -13.28 13.21 23.28
CA GLU A 166 -13.42 12.57 24.58
C GLU A 166 -14.59 13.17 25.40
N LYS A 167 -15.28 12.29 26.14
CA LYS A 167 -16.31 12.68 27.11
C LYS A 167 -15.75 12.50 28.52
N ALA A 168 -15.88 13.53 29.34
CA ALA A 168 -15.38 13.51 30.71
C ALA A 168 -15.92 12.31 31.49
N GLY A 169 -15.03 11.57 32.16
CA GLY A 169 -15.37 10.40 32.98
C GLY A 169 -15.62 9.10 32.21
N ILE A 170 -15.51 9.08 30.88
CA ILE A 170 -15.68 7.86 30.06
C ILE A 170 -14.34 7.46 29.44
N LEU A 171 -13.98 6.18 29.56
CA LEU A 171 -12.78 5.63 28.94
C LEU A 171 -12.87 5.74 27.40
N ASN A 172 -11.75 6.08 26.76
CA ASN A 172 -11.62 6.05 25.31
C ASN A 172 -11.50 4.60 24.81
N TYR A 173 -12.66 3.95 24.65
CA TYR A 173 -12.76 2.55 24.22
C TYR A 173 -12.13 2.30 22.84
N PRO A 174 -12.39 3.12 21.79
CA PRO A 174 -11.79 2.92 20.48
C PRO A 174 -10.27 2.90 20.52
N ASN A 175 -9.66 3.87 21.21
CA ASN A 175 -8.21 3.91 21.34
C ASN A 175 -7.66 2.70 22.11
N THR A 176 -8.30 2.32 23.22
CA THR A 176 -7.78 1.31 24.15
C THR A 176 -7.93 -0.11 23.62
N TYR A 177 -9.07 -0.44 22.98
CA TYR A 177 -9.42 -1.80 22.58
C TYR A 177 -9.24 -2.08 21.09
N PHE A 178 -9.19 -1.05 20.23
CA PHE A 178 -9.07 -1.23 18.78
C PHE A 178 -7.75 -0.66 18.25
N ASP A 179 -7.54 0.64 18.36
CA ASP A 179 -6.40 1.30 17.74
C ASP A 179 -5.07 0.80 18.31
N LEU A 180 -4.93 0.83 19.64
CA LEU A 180 -3.69 0.44 20.30
C LEU A 180 -3.35 -1.03 20.08
N PRO A 181 -4.26 -2.01 20.32
CA PRO A 181 -3.94 -3.41 20.09
C PRO A 181 -3.65 -3.73 18.63
N LEU A 182 -4.40 -3.15 17.67
CA LEU A 182 -4.21 -3.42 16.26
C LEU A 182 -2.87 -2.88 15.75
N ASN A 183 -2.56 -1.62 16.05
CA ASN A 183 -1.30 -0.99 15.63
C ASN A 183 -0.08 -1.67 16.27
N THR A 184 -0.19 -2.03 17.56
CA THR A 184 0.86 -2.75 18.30
C THR A 184 1.08 -4.15 17.71
N THR A 185 0.01 -4.91 17.50
CA THR A 185 0.10 -6.26 16.93
C THR A 185 0.66 -6.23 15.52
N SER A 186 0.22 -5.28 14.69
CA SER A 186 0.76 -5.08 13.34
C SER A 186 2.27 -4.82 13.37
N THR A 187 2.70 -3.94 14.26
CA THR A 187 4.12 -3.60 14.46
C THR A 187 4.93 -4.83 14.89
N ILE A 188 4.46 -5.60 15.88
CA ILE A 188 5.13 -6.82 16.34
C ILE A 188 5.27 -7.82 15.19
N VAL A 189 4.20 -8.07 14.44
CA VAL A 189 4.24 -8.99 13.30
C VAL A 189 5.23 -8.51 12.24
N CYS A 190 5.23 -7.22 11.90
CA CYS A 190 6.18 -6.65 10.95
C CYS A 190 7.63 -6.83 11.41
N VAL A 191 7.94 -6.48 12.67
CA VAL A 191 9.28 -6.61 13.24
C VAL A 191 9.75 -8.06 13.21
N VAL A 192 8.92 -9.01 13.64
CA VAL A 192 9.24 -10.44 13.61
C VAL A 192 9.50 -10.92 12.18
N CYS A 193 8.62 -10.56 11.23
CA CYS A 193 8.73 -10.97 9.83
C CYS A 193 10.01 -10.43 9.17
N TYR A 194 10.30 -9.13 9.30
CA TYR A 194 11.49 -8.54 8.67
C TYR A 194 12.78 -8.99 9.33
N SER A 195 12.79 -9.17 10.66
CA SER A 195 13.95 -9.74 11.37
C SER A 195 14.24 -11.15 10.88
N TRP A 196 13.21 -11.95 10.63
CA TRP A 196 13.34 -13.29 10.06
C TRP A 196 13.90 -13.27 8.63
N ILE A 197 13.39 -12.38 7.76
CA ILE A 197 13.89 -12.20 6.39
C ILE A 197 15.38 -11.84 6.41
N VAL A 198 15.78 -10.89 7.26
CA VAL A 198 17.18 -10.47 7.40
C VAL A 198 18.04 -11.65 7.84
N ARG A 199 17.65 -12.38 8.88
CA ARG A 199 18.36 -13.58 9.34
C ARG A 199 18.49 -14.63 8.23
N TRP A 200 17.42 -14.89 7.50
CA TRP A 200 17.41 -15.84 6.38
C TRP A 200 18.40 -15.43 5.28
N LEU A 201 18.44 -14.12 4.94
CA LEU A 201 19.38 -13.57 3.99
C LEU A 201 20.84 -13.67 4.47
N TYR A 202 21.12 -13.55 5.76
CA TYR A 202 22.49 -13.74 6.25
C TYR A 202 22.94 -15.20 6.23
N VAL A 203 22.06 -16.14 6.59
CA VAL A 203 22.43 -17.55 6.79
C VAL A 203 22.40 -18.37 5.49
N PHE A 204 21.40 -18.15 4.62
CA PHE A 204 21.15 -19.03 3.47
C PHE A 204 21.56 -18.42 2.12
N ASN A 205 21.99 -17.15 2.09
CA ASN A 205 22.34 -16.48 0.84
C ASN A 205 23.64 -17.00 0.20
N SER A 206 24.56 -17.55 1.00
CA SER A 206 25.86 -18.07 0.55
C SER A 206 25.80 -19.39 -0.23
N LYS A 207 24.63 -20.04 -0.35
CA LYS A 207 24.51 -21.43 -0.86
C LYS A 207 23.81 -21.59 -2.22
N ILE A 208 23.52 -20.51 -2.96
CA ILE A 208 22.74 -20.58 -4.21
C ILE A 208 23.63 -20.26 -5.42
N SER A 209 23.69 -21.20 -6.38
CA SER A 209 24.69 -21.24 -7.47
C SER A 209 24.15 -20.93 -8.89
N THR A 210 22.84 -20.74 -9.08
CA THR A 210 22.27 -20.50 -10.43
C THR A 210 21.91 -19.03 -10.68
N GLU A 211 22.36 -18.46 -11.80
CA GLU A 211 22.15 -17.05 -12.18
C GLU A 211 20.67 -16.63 -12.29
N CYS A 212 19.80 -17.51 -12.82
CA CYS A 212 18.37 -17.24 -12.95
C CYS A 212 17.69 -17.13 -11.57
N SER A 213 18.04 -18.02 -10.64
CA SER A 213 17.60 -17.97 -9.24
C SER A 213 18.10 -16.69 -8.56
N GLN A 214 19.33 -16.27 -8.85
CA GLN A 214 19.92 -15.04 -8.32
C GLN A 214 19.17 -13.77 -8.74
N LYS A 215 18.83 -13.64 -10.03
CA LYS A 215 18.09 -12.46 -10.54
C LYS A 215 16.70 -12.33 -9.92
N LYS A 216 15.94 -13.44 -9.87
CA LYS A 216 14.61 -13.46 -9.24
C LYS A 216 14.70 -13.12 -7.75
N ARG A 217 15.68 -13.68 -7.03
CA ARG A 217 15.92 -13.39 -5.62
C ARG A 217 16.30 -11.94 -5.36
N ASN A 218 17.17 -11.34 -6.18
CA ASN A 218 17.54 -9.93 -6.05
C ASN A 218 16.32 -9.01 -6.22
N MET A 219 15.36 -9.38 -7.07
CA MET A 219 14.09 -8.65 -7.19
C MET A 219 13.25 -8.79 -5.91
N GLU A 220 13.11 -10.00 -5.35
CA GLU A 220 12.38 -10.20 -4.08
C GLU A 220 13.03 -9.44 -2.91
N ILE A 221 14.36 -9.35 -2.85
CA ILE A 221 15.09 -8.55 -1.84
C ILE A 221 14.79 -7.06 -2.02
N LYS A 222 14.76 -6.56 -3.27
CA LYS A 222 14.40 -5.16 -3.53
C LYS A 222 12.98 -4.87 -3.03
N TYR A 223 12.02 -5.75 -3.31
CA TYR A 223 10.65 -5.62 -2.78
C TYR A 223 10.61 -5.69 -1.26
N ALA A 224 11.35 -6.60 -0.62
CA ALA A 224 11.41 -6.66 0.84
C ALA A 224 11.96 -5.37 1.46
N LYS A 225 13.01 -4.78 0.87
CA LYS A 225 13.53 -3.47 1.32
C LYS A 225 12.49 -2.36 1.19
N GLN A 226 11.73 -2.33 0.08
CA GLN A 226 10.65 -1.36 -0.12
C GLN A 226 9.61 -1.46 0.99
N PHE A 227 9.10 -2.67 1.25
CA PHE A 227 8.07 -2.88 2.27
C PHE A 227 8.58 -2.66 3.70
N PHE A 228 9.87 -2.92 3.94
CA PHE A 228 10.51 -2.56 5.21
C PHE A 228 10.48 -1.03 5.44
N PHE A 229 10.90 -0.23 4.45
CA PHE A 229 10.84 1.23 4.57
C PHE A 229 9.41 1.74 4.78
N ILE A 230 8.44 1.22 4.02
CA ILE A 230 7.02 1.53 4.21
C ILE A 230 6.59 1.24 5.65
N SER A 231 7.05 0.11 6.22
CA SER A 231 6.69 -0.28 7.58
C SER A 231 7.29 0.64 8.65
N VAL A 232 8.49 1.17 8.43
CA VAL A 232 9.10 2.16 9.32
C VAL A 232 8.30 3.46 9.34
N PHE A 233 7.87 3.94 8.17
CA PHE A 233 7.01 5.15 8.09
C PHE A 233 5.68 4.94 8.81
N TYR A 234 5.06 3.76 8.64
CA TYR A 234 3.85 3.42 9.39
C TYR A 234 4.08 3.42 10.90
N MET A 235 5.13 2.74 11.37
CA MET A 235 5.47 2.69 12.79
C MET A 235 5.65 4.10 13.36
N ASN A 236 6.38 4.95 12.66
CA ASN A 236 6.57 6.34 13.06
C ASN A 236 5.23 7.10 13.09
N GLY A 237 4.38 6.93 12.06
CA GLY A 237 3.04 7.53 11.99
C GLY A 237 2.20 7.25 13.23
N TRP A 238 1.95 5.98 13.55
CA TRP A 238 1.05 5.66 14.66
C TRP A 238 1.68 5.88 16.05
N THR A 239 2.98 5.63 16.20
CA THR A 239 3.66 5.88 17.49
C THR A 239 3.70 7.37 17.82
N SER A 240 3.78 8.24 16.79
CA SER A 240 3.70 9.68 16.98
C SER A 240 2.37 10.10 17.64
N PHE A 241 1.24 9.52 17.22
CA PHE A 241 -0.07 9.75 17.86
C PHE A 241 -0.14 9.32 19.32
N ARG A 242 0.74 8.41 19.76
CA ARG A 242 0.73 7.89 21.13
C ARG A 242 1.67 8.64 22.05
N TYR A 243 2.90 8.85 21.62
CA TYR A 243 3.95 9.39 22.49
C TYR A 243 4.04 10.91 22.43
N LEU A 244 3.86 11.54 21.26
CA LEU A 244 3.99 12.99 21.16
C LEU A 244 2.97 13.74 22.01
N PRO A 245 1.67 13.35 22.09
CA PRO A 245 0.73 14.00 22.99
C PRO A 245 1.14 13.96 24.46
N VAL A 246 1.73 12.85 24.91
CA VAL A 246 2.20 12.68 26.30
C VAL A 246 3.42 13.56 26.58
N LEU A 247 4.30 13.72 25.60
CA LEU A 247 5.53 14.52 25.72
C LEU A 247 5.26 16.03 25.63
N ILE A 248 4.34 16.45 24.75
CA ILE A 248 4.05 17.87 24.50
C ILE A 248 3.15 18.44 25.61
N GLY A 249 2.17 17.66 26.08
CA GLY A 249 1.12 18.14 26.97
C GLY A 249 0.24 19.23 26.33
N ASN A 250 -0.50 19.98 27.15
CA ASN A 250 -1.51 20.94 26.66
C ASN A 250 -0.95 22.33 26.31
N ASN A 251 0.34 22.58 26.55
CA ASN A 251 0.90 23.94 26.50
C ASN A 251 1.34 24.37 25.09
N ASN A 252 1.62 23.44 24.18
CA ASN A 252 2.16 23.72 22.85
C ASN A 252 1.41 22.93 21.75
N LEU A 253 0.11 23.22 21.58
CA LEU A 253 -0.76 22.49 20.64
C LEU A 253 -0.26 22.50 19.19
N TYR A 254 0.48 23.52 18.76
CA TYR A 254 1.06 23.55 17.41
C TYR A 254 2.09 22.44 17.16
N LEU A 255 2.74 21.89 18.20
CA LEU A 255 3.68 20.78 18.07
C LEU A 255 2.99 19.45 17.70
N TYR A 256 1.67 19.34 17.91
CA TYR A 256 0.89 18.20 17.42
C TYR A 256 0.82 18.16 15.89
N SER A 257 1.20 19.24 15.19
CA SER A 257 1.43 19.20 13.75
C SER A 257 2.44 18.11 13.35
N PHE A 258 3.44 17.79 14.19
CA PHE A 258 4.36 16.68 13.92
C PHE A 258 3.66 15.32 13.84
N CYS A 259 2.56 15.10 14.58
CA CYS A 259 1.76 13.88 14.47
C CYS A 259 1.15 13.78 13.07
N SER A 260 0.53 14.86 12.61
CA SER A 260 -0.06 14.95 11.26
C SER A 260 0.99 14.80 10.17
N LEU A 261 2.17 15.39 10.35
CA LEU A 261 3.29 15.24 9.42
C LEU A 261 3.71 13.76 9.30
N ASN A 262 3.92 13.07 10.41
CA ASN A 262 4.28 11.65 10.39
C ASN A 262 3.18 10.79 9.75
N ALA A 263 1.91 11.13 9.98
CA ALA A 263 0.78 10.49 9.30
C ALA A 263 0.80 10.72 7.78
N LEU A 264 1.01 11.95 7.33
CA LEU A 264 1.15 12.29 5.91
C LEU A 264 2.33 11.56 5.26
N LEU A 265 3.45 11.45 5.96
CA LEU A 265 4.60 10.67 5.49
C LEU A 265 4.26 9.17 5.39
N CYS A 266 3.49 8.63 6.34
CA CYS A 266 2.98 7.27 6.28
C CYS A 266 2.11 7.03 5.04
N PHE A 267 1.12 7.89 4.78
CA PHE A 267 0.22 7.76 3.62
C PHE A 267 0.98 7.95 2.30
N GLY A 268 1.98 8.83 2.26
CA GLY A 268 2.81 9.01 1.07
C GLY A 268 3.85 7.90 0.84
N ALA A 269 4.17 7.09 1.85
CA ALA A 269 5.32 6.19 1.82
C ALA A 269 5.25 5.17 0.70
N ASN A 270 4.08 4.53 0.49
CA ASN A 270 3.93 3.55 -0.59
C ASN A 270 4.22 4.22 -1.94
N GLY A 271 3.51 5.30 -2.27
CA GLY A 271 3.67 6.02 -3.54
C GLY A 271 5.11 6.45 -3.79
N LEU A 272 5.75 7.09 -2.82
CA LEU A 272 7.12 7.58 -2.94
C LEU A 272 8.15 6.46 -3.07
N VAL A 273 8.04 5.41 -2.25
CA VAL A 273 8.95 4.26 -2.31
C VAL A 273 8.84 3.56 -3.66
N TYR A 274 7.62 3.31 -4.16
CA TYR A 274 7.43 2.74 -5.50
C TYR A 274 7.98 3.65 -6.59
N TYR A 275 7.68 4.94 -6.55
CA TYR A 275 8.12 5.89 -7.56
C TYR A 275 9.65 5.97 -7.67
N HIS A 276 10.36 6.04 -6.55
CA HIS A 276 11.82 6.25 -6.54
C HIS A 276 12.63 4.96 -6.68
N THR A 277 12.19 3.88 -6.04
CA THR A 277 13.01 2.68 -5.87
C THR A 277 12.61 1.54 -6.80
N ASN A 278 11.37 1.51 -7.31
CA ASN A 278 10.94 0.44 -8.21
C ASN A 278 11.43 0.72 -9.65
N SER A 279 12.45 -0.04 -10.06
CA SER A 279 13.04 0.09 -11.38
C SER A 279 12.08 -0.26 -12.52
N GLU A 280 11.11 -1.15 -12.31
CA GLU A 280 10.12 -1.52 -13.33
C GLU A 280 9.17 -0.36 -13.61
N VAL A 281 8.62 0.23 -12.54
CA VAL A 281 7.76 1.42 -12.62
C VAL A 281 8.50 2.56 -13.31
N ARG A 282 9.73 2.85 -12.89
CA ARG A 282 10.55 3.92 -13.49
C ARG A 282 10.88 3.66 -14.95
N ALA A 283 11.14 2.41 -15.34
CA ALA A 283 11.40 2.06 -16.73
C ALA A 283 10.16 2.34 -17.60
N ILE A 284 8.96 2.00 -17.12
CA ILE A 284 7.71 2.28 -17.84
C ILE A 284 7.44 3.79 -17.93
N LEU A 285 7.66 4.53 -16.85
CA LEU A 285 7.47 5.99 -16.83
C LEU A 285 8.44 6.74 -17.75
N ARG A 286 9.64 6.19 -17.98
CA ARG A 286 10.64 6.77 -18.89
C ARG A 286 10.39 6.45 -20.37
N LYS A 287 9.57 5.44 -20.69
CA LYS A 287 9.25 5.10 -22.09
C LYS A 287 8.31 6.14 -22.68
N ASP A 288 8.71 6.75 -23.78
CA ASP A 288 7.89 7.72 -24.53
C ASP A 288 6.52 7.09 -24.88
N PRO A 289 5.38 7.73 -24.52
CA PRO A 289 4.05 7.32 -24.93
C PRO A 289 3.94 6.97 -26.43
N ARG A 290 4.64 7.71 -27.30
CA ARG A 290 4.55 7.56 -28.76
C ARG A 290 5.26 6.32 -29.32
N SER A 291 6.17 5.73 -28.55
CA SER A 291 6.95 4.55 -28.99
C SER A 291 6.18 3.23 -28.90
N SER A 292 5.10 3.18 -28.11
CA SER A 292 4.39 1.94 -27.78
C SER A 292 3.23 1.63 -28.76
N ASP A 293 2.61 2.67 -29.34
CA ASP A 293 1.52 2.49 -30.31
C ASP A 293 2.02 2.00 -31.68
N ALA A 294 3.30 2.22 -32.00
CA ALA A 294 3.92 1.70 -33.21
C ALA A 294 4.20 0.17 -33.14
N GLN A 295 4.35 -0.40 -31.94
CA GLN A 295 4.71 -1.81 -31.76
C GLN A 295 3.48 -2.73 -31.57
N SER A 296 2.34 -2.19 -31.11
CA SER A 296 1.11 -2.98 -30.98
C SER A 296 0.40 -3.23 -32.33
N SER A 297 0.66 -2.40 -33.35
CA SER A 297 0.07 -2.52 -34.69
C SER A 297 0.84 -3.48 -35.61
N SER A 298 2.12 -3.76 -35.33
CA SER A 298 2.97 -4.64 -36.15
C SER A 298 3.04 -6.08 -35.63
N HIS A 299 2.69 -6.35 -34.36
CA HIS A 299 2.75 -7.70 -33.80
C HIS A 299 1.45 -8.52 -33.96
N GLY A 300 0.32 -7.88 -34.28
CA GLY A 300 -0.97 -8.56 -34.50
C GLY A 300 -1.13 -9.22 -35.88
N LEU A 301 -0.28 -8.89 -36.85
CA LEU A 301 -0.39 -9.39 -38.24
C LEU A 301 0.62 -10.48 -38.61
N ASN A 302 1.62 -10.76 -37.75
CA ASN A 302 2.66 -11.77 -38.04
C ASN A 302 2.47 -13.13 -37.32
N ILE A 303 1.42 -13.29 -36.51
CA ILE A 303 1.17 -14.55 -35.78
C ILE A 303 0.26 -15.51 -36.57
N TYR A 304 -0.36 -15.08 -37.68
CA TYR A 304 -1.29 -15.91 -38.47
C TYR A 304 -0.70 -16.54 -39.75
N SER A 305 0.61 -16.42 -40.01
CA SER A 305 1.19 -16.89 -41.28
C SER A 305 2.36 -17.86 -41.17
N GLN A 306 2.75 -18.32 -39.98
CA GLN A 306 3.77 -19.35 -39.84
C GLN A 306 3.40 -20.35 -38.75
N GLU A 307 2.89 -21.50 -39.19
CA GLU A 307 3.20 -22.88 -38.71
C GLU A 307 2.02 -23.82 -39.00
N ILE A 308 2.00 -24.42 -40.19
CA ILE A 308 1.41 -25.74 -40.42
C ILE A 308 2.58 -26.70 -40.69
N PRO A 309 3.04 -27.50 -39.71
CA PRO A 309 3.99 -28.56 -39.98
C PRO A 309 3.25 -29.75 -40.61
N LYS A 310 3.54 -30.03 -41.90
CA LYS A 310 3.23 -31.30 -42.54
C LYS A 310 4.10 -32.40 -41.93
N GLN A 311 3.55 -33.16 -40.99
CA GLN A 311 4.11 -34.47 -40.59
C GLN A 311 2.96 -35.47 -40.40
N GLN A 312 2.45 -36.01 -41.50
CA GLN A 312 1.67 -37.26 -41.50
C GLN A 312 1.57 -37.84 -42.92
N GLU A 313 2.70 -38.18 -43.54
CA GLU A 313 2.66 -38.91 -44.82
C GLU A 313 3.93 -39.74 -45.09
N ASN A 314 4.43 -40.50 -44.10
CA ASN A 314 5.52 -41.47 -44.37
C ASN A 314 5.51 -42.75 -43.52
N SER A 315 4.40 -43.11 -42.87
CA SER A 315 4.29 -44.36 -42.08
C SER A 315 3.29 -45.38 -42.64
N LYS A 316 3.06 -45.40 -43.97
CA LYS A 316 2.15 -46.38 -44.62
C LYS A 316 2.67 -46.97 -45.94
N LYS A 317 3.99 -47.00 -46.17
CA LYS A 317 4.59 -47.56 -47.40
C LYS A 317 5.69 -48.61 -47.17
N GLN A 318 5.59 -49.41 -46.11
CA GLN A 318 6.51 -50.53 -45.86
C GLN A 318 5.85 -51.80 -45.28
N SER A 319 4.60 -52.07 -45.65
CA SER A 319 3.96 -53.36 -45.35
C SER A 319 2.98 -53.72 -46.47
N GLY A 320 3.42 -54.57 -47.39
CA GLY A 320 2.57 -55.22 -48.39
C GLY A 320 3.31 -55.44 -49.70
N GLU A 321 3.36 -56.72 -50.13
CA GLU A 321 3.84 -57.24 -51.43
C GLU A 321 5.38 -57.42 -51.58
N SER A 322 5.96 -58.59 -51.88
CA SER A 322 5.45 -59.90 -52.31
C SER A 322 6.53 -61.00 -52.21
N SER A 323 6.11 -62.17 -51.74
CA SER A 323 6.34 -63.54 -52.25
C SER A 323 7.62 -63.95 -53.00
N ILE A 324 8.24 -65.01 -52.46
CA ILE A 324 8.65 -66.28 -53.11
C ILE A 324 9.55 -66.21 -54.36
N LYS A 325 10.76 -66.80 -54.26
CA LYS A 325 11.29 -67.76 -55.25
C LYS A 325 12.53 -68.51 -54.73
N PHE A 326 12.43 -69.84 -54.85
CA PHE A 326 13.40 -70.95 -54.69
C PHE A 326 13.92 -71.29 -53.29
#